data_AF-A0A353CX88-F1
#
_entry.id   AF-A0A353CX88-F1
#
_cell.length_a   1.000
_cell.length_b   1.000
_cell.length_c   1.000
_cell.angle_alpha   90.00
_cell.angle_beta   90.00
_cell.angle_gamma   90.00
#
_symmetry.space_group_name_H-M   'P 1'
#
loop_
_entity.id
_entity.type
_entity.pdbx_description
1 polymer ?
#
loop_
_entity_poly.entity_id
_entity_poly.type
_entity_poly.pdbx_seq_one_letter_code
_entity_poly.pdbx_strand_id
1 'polypeptide(L)'
;MQLREDVQNLITYFQVPTPEPPPESLIEVSSATKRIAFAYERFRNTLEPDEEELLRRKAILRILERRLFEDRSPVIIATTLLQELIRANYIKNCPKSYTQKIGHILRKAKHIYAALSPSNAEWFLRLVAVAIDHQLYPPDRQEALVHLMYHDTFSRIAWTDNFVTENDRPTQLYLACHRALFAADNSELAYHYFIHHFPDWQQDELDVFQVDNLAENIPQFYNFITTALEHPACDRLTRLLRPVAVPYLTLRDMVTERQESAFDSDQVFMNAAQEAVVNRSKKTRSRISRRAWHSILFLFMTKTLLALLLEIPYEKYLIGQIHYLSLAANISFHPLLLFILATTVRLPGQRNTERVIEQLRKIVSGEGELPTIMISAPRRYGTTTWSAFAIFYALLFIVIFWGLFSLLDRLEFSLLAMFFFIVFLGLVSFLATRIRRSADELRVIYKGETIFSAMTSFFALPILEFGRWLAQNIRQLNIVLFLMDRVLEAPFKILIDVTEEWFDFIHDRREEIVK
;
A
#
# COMPACT_ATOMS: atom_id res chain seq x y z
N MET A 1 8.31 -35.15 -5.58
CA MET A 1 9.38 -34.35 -6.25
C MET A 1 10.47 -34.05 -5.22
N GLN A 2 11.77 -34.03 -5.57
CA GLN A 2 12.81 -33.66 -4.61
C GLN A 2 12.82 -32.15 -4.41
N LEU A 3 12.61 -31.71 -3.17
CA LEU A 3 12.58 -30.31 -2.78
C LEU A 3 13.95 -29.88 -2.25
N ARG A 4 14.37 -28.65 -2.55
CA ARG A 4 15.53 -28.03 -1.88
C ARG A 4 15.20 -27.76 -0.41
N GLU A 5 16.20 -27.85 0.46
CA GLU A 5 16.09 -27.68 1.91
C GLU A 5 15.39 -26.36 2.30
N ASP A 6 15.77 -25.22 1.69
CA ASP A 6 15.15 -23.92 1.98
C ASP A 6 13.63 -23.90 1.71
N VAL A 7 13.17 -24.68 0.72
CA VAL A 7 11.76 -24.77 0.35
C VAL A 7 11.01 -25.66 1.33
N GLN A 8 11.64 -26.73 1.83
CA GLN A 8 11.10 -27.52 2.94
C GLN A 8 10.96 -26.66 4.19
N ASN A 9 12.00 -25.90 4.53
CA ASN A 9 11.98 -24.95 5.65
C ASN A 9 10.89 -23.89 5.48
N LEU A 10 10.67 -23.37 4.27
CA LEU A 10 9.55 -22.47 4.00
C LEU A 10 8.21 -23.13 4.34
N ILE A 11 7.98 -24.38 3.94
CA ILE A 11 6.69 -25.06 4.10
C ILE A 11 6.31 -25.24 5.58
N THR A 12 7.28 -25.46 6.48
CA THR A 12 7.00 -25.63 7.91
C THR A 12 6.31 -24.40 8.52
N TYR A 13 6.66 -23.18 8.09
CA TYR A 13 5.99 -21.94 8.51
C TYR A 13 4.51 -21.86 8.08
N PHE A 14 4.10 -22.62 7.06
CA PHE A 14 2.72 -22.66 6.56
C PHE A 14 1.91 -23.82 7.12
N GLN A 15 2.56 -24.83 7.71
CA GLN A 15 1.89 -25.96 8.36
C GLN A 15 1.35 -25.64 9.74
N VAL A 16 1.90 -24.62 10.42
CA VAL A 16 1.43 -24.20 11.75
C VAL A 16 -0.02 -23.73 11.65
N PRO A 17 -1.00 -24.47 12.21
CA PRO A 17 -2.39 -24.04 12.22
C PRO A 17 -2.48 -22.78 13.06
N THR A 18 -3.21 -21.78 12.60
CA THR A 18 -3.57 -20.65 13.47
C THR A 18 -4.68 -21.17 14.38
N PRO A 19 -4.45 -21.38 15.70
CA PRO A 19 -5.48 -21.90 16.58
C PRO A 19 -6.66 -20.94 16.59
N GLU A 20 -7.87 -21.45 16.32
CA GLU A 20 -9.09 -20.68 16.50
C GLU A 20 -9.39 -20.61 17.99
N PRO A 21 -9.42 -19.41 18.59
CA PRO A 21 -9.71 -19.26 20.00
C PRO A 21 -11.19 -19.57 20.28
N PRO A 22 -11.52 -20.11 21.48
CA PRO A 22 -12.91 -20.35 21.86
C PRO A 22 -13.73 -19.05 21.86
N PRO A 23 -15.01 -19.06 21.45
CA PRO A 23 -15.82 -17.85 21.30
C PRO A 23 -15.88 -16.97 22.56
N GLU A 24 -15.95 -17.59 23.74
CA GLU A 24 -16.04 -16.93 25.05
C GLU A 24 -14.79 -16.08 25.40
N SER A 25 -13.67 -16.34 24.72
CA SER A 25 -12.42 -15.61 24.92
C SER A 25 -12.28 -14.39 24.00
N LEU A 26 -13.21 -14.19 23.06
CA LEU A 26 -13.13 -13.13 22.06
C LEU A 26 -13.56 -11.77 22.61
N ILE A 27 -12.99 -10.72 22.02
CA ILE A 27 -13.49 -9.36 22.17
C ILE A 27 -14.76 -9.24 21.31
N GLU A 28 -15.88 -8.98 21.97
CA GLU A 28 -17.16 -8.71 21.33
C GLU A 28 -17.39 -7.20 21.16
N VAL A 29 -18.12 -6.85 20.10
CA VAL A 29 -18.56 -5.47 19.83
C VAL A 29 -20.00 -5.50 19.37
N SER A 30 -20.77 -4.47 19.71
CA SER A 30 -22.17 -4.37 19.32
C SER A 30 -22.36 -4.43 17.80
N SER A 31 -23.32 -5.25 17.35
CA SER A 31 -23.63 -5.43 15.93
C SER A 31 -24.19 -4.15 15.28
N ALA A 32 -24.84 -3.28 16.06
CA ALA A 32 -25.39 -2.01 15.59
C ALA A 32 -24.29 -0.98 15.31
N THR A 33 -23.33 -0.83 16.23
CA THR A 33 -22.20 0.09 16.06
C THR A 33 -21.25 -0.35 14.95
N LYS A 34 -21.13 -1.67 14.73
CA LYS A 34 -20.37 -2.25 13.61
C LYS A 34 -20.85 -1.77 12.24
N ARG A 35 -22.16 -1.67 12.01
CA ARG A 35 -22.70 -1.21 10.70
C ARG A 35 -22.36 0.25 10.42
N ILE A 36 -22.47 1.11 11.42
CA ILE A 36 -22.22 2.55 11.31
C ILE A 36 -20.73 2.82 11.13
N ALA A 37 -19.90 2.22 11.97
CA ALA A 37 -18.44 2.31 11.86
C ALA A 37 -17.95 1.80 10.49
N PHE A 38 -18.46 0.66 10.04
CA PHE A 38 -18.11 0.11 8.74
C PHE A 38 -18.50 1.02 7.58
N ALA A 39 -19.66 1.68 7.63
CA ALA A 39 -20.08 2.60 6.58
C ALA A 39 -19.14 3.81 6.46
N TYR A 40 -18.77 4.42 7.58
CA TYR A 40 -17.82 5.54 7.62
C TYR A 40 -16.43 5.11 7.11
N GLU A 41 -15.91 3.99 7.58
CA GLU A 41 -14.58 3.52 7.16
C GLU A 41 -14.57 3.10 5.69
N ARG A 42 -15.68 2.55 5.18
CA ARG A 42 -15.82 2.26 3.76
C ARG A 42 -15.80 3.53 2.91
N PHE A 43 -16.42 4.62 3.37
CA PHE A 43 -16.33 5.92 2.71
C PHE A 43 -14.91 6.46 2.75
N ARG A 44 -14.28 6.45 3.93
CA ARG A 44 -12.89 6.89 4.13
C ARG A 44 -11.91 6.15 3.22
N ASN A 45 -11.98 4.82 3.17
CA ASN A 45 -11.11 3.99 2.34
C ASN A 45 -11.31 4.23 0.83
N THR A 46 -12.39 4.91 0.42
CA THR A 46 -12.51 5.36 -0.99
C THR A 46 -11.58 6.53 -1.32
N LEU A 47 -11.19 7.31 -0.31
CA LEU A 47 -10.29 8.47 -0.45
C LEU A 47 -8.82 8.04 -0.53
N GLU A 48 -8.46 6.93 0.11
CA GLU A 48 -7.12 6.31 0.02
C GLU A 48 -7.21 4.83 -0.35
N PRO A 49 -7.19 4.49 -1.66
CA PRO A 49 -7.16 3.10 -2.08
C PRO A 49 -5.76 2.51 -1.87
N ASP A 50 -5.49 2.01 -0.66
CA ASP A 50 -4.28 1.28 -0.31
C ASP A 50 -4.56 -0.21 -0.05
N GLU A 51 -3.50 -0.98 0.22
CA GLU A 51 -3.61 -2.43 0.50
C GLU A 51 -4.22 -2.67 1.88
N GLU A 52 -4.91 -3.80 2.08
CA GLU A 52 -5.67 -4.05 3.32
C GLU A 52 -4.79 -3.94 4.58
N GLU A 53 -3.54 -4.42 4.51
CA GLU A 53 -2.55 -4.31 5.58
C GLU A 53 -2.12 -2.86 5.84
N LEU A 54 -1.94 -2.05 4.79
CA LEU A 54 -1.61 -0.63 4.92
C LEU A 54 -2.79 0.17 5.50
N LEU A 55 -4.02 -0.14 5.09
CA LEU A 55 -5.22 0.48 5.62
C LEU A 55 -5.38 0.17 7.12
N ARG A 56 -5.13 -1.08 7.52
CA ARG A 56 -5.14 -1.50 8.92
C ARG A 56 -4.07 -0.79 9.74
N ARG A 57 -2.82 -0.73 9.27
CA ARG A 57 -1.73 -0.02 9.96
C ARG A 57 -1.98 1.48 10.07
N LYS A 58 -2.52 2.12 9.03
CA LYS A 58 -2.96 3.52 9.09
C LYS A 58 -4.09 3.70 10.11
N ALA A 59 -5.03 2.75 10.21
CA ALA A 59 -6.08 2.81 11.23
C ALA A 59 -5.52 2.68 12.65
N ILE A 60 -4.58 1.75 12.87
CA ILE A 60 -3.85 1.64 14.13
C ILE A 60 -3.19 2.97 14.48
N LEU A 61 -2.40 3.55 13.56
CA LEU A 61 -1.70 4.81 13.78
C LEU A 61 -2.65 5.95 14.20
N ARG A 62 -3.78 6.13 13.52
CA ARG A 62 -4.76 7.17 13.86
C ARG A 62 -5.40 6.96 15.23
N ILE A 63 -5.71 5.72 15.57
CA ILE A 63 -6.24 5.38 16.90
C ILE A 63 -5.19 5.70 17.96
N LEU A 64 -3.91 5.39 17.72
CA LEU A 64 -2.81 5.73 18.62
C LEU A 64 -2.64 7.24 18.79
N GLU A 65 -2.60 7.99 17.68
CA GLU A 65 -2.50 9.46 17.70
C GLU A 65 -3.64 10.11 18.51
N ARG A 66 -4.84 9.52 18.47
CA ARG A 66 -5.99 9.99 19.24
C ARG A 66 -5.98 9.55 20.71
N ARG A 67 -5.58 8.29 20.99
CA ARG A 67 -5.86 7.66 22.30
C ARG A 67 -4.64 7.37 23.17
N LEU A 68 -3.43 7.34 22.62
CA LEU A 68 -2.22 6.96 23.37
C LEU A 68 -1.99 7.84 24.62
N PHE A 69 -2.40 9.11 24.54
CA PHE A 69 -2.21 10.12 25.58
C PHE A 69 -3.38 10.26 26.54
N GLU A 70 -4.43 9.44 26.40
CA GLU A 70 -5.51 9.39 27.37
C GLU A 70 -4.96 9.02 28.76
N ASP A 71 -5.56 9.57 29.81
CA ASP A 71 -5.27 9.21 31.21
C ASP A 71 -5.97 7.90 31.59
N ARG A 72 -5.66 6.85 30.83
CA ARG A 72 -6.19 5.49 30.99
C ARG A 72 -5.04 4.50 30.98
N SER A 73 -5.26 3.33 31.59
CA SER A 73 -4.23 2.29 31.59
C SER A 73 -3.97 1.80 30.15
N PRO A 74 -2.72 1.42 29.80
CA PRO A 74 -2.40 0.93 28.45
C PRO A 74 -3.26 -0.27 28.01
N VAL A 75 -3.72 -1.09 28.95
CA VAL A 75 -4.62 -2.23 28.71
C VAL A 75 -6.01 -1.76 28.29
N ILE A 76 -6.54 -0.67 28.87
CA ILE A 76 -7.82 -0.10 28.45
C ILE A 76 -7.69 0.49 27.05
N ILE A 77 -6.62 1.23 26.78
CA ILE A 77 -6.35 1.80 25.44
C ILE A 77 -6.24 0.68 24.39
N ALA A 78 -5.54 -0.42 24.72
CA ALA A 78 -5.44 -1.60 23.85
C ALA A 78 -6.81 -2.23 23.57
N THR A 79 -7.67 -2.35 24.59
CA THR A 79 -9.05 -2.87 24.42
C THR A 79 -9.83 -2.02 23.43
N THR A 80 -9.86 -0.70 23.63
CA THR A 80 -10.59 0.23 22.77
C THR A 80 -10.03 0.21 21.35
N LEU A 81 -8.70 0.14 21.19
CA LEU A 81 -8.07 0.01 19.88
C LEU A 81 -8.54 -1.23 19.13
N LEU A 82 -8.55 -2.39 19.79
CA LEU A 82 -9.01 -3.64 19.18
C LEU A 82 -10.49 -3.59 18.82
N GLN A 83 -11.33 -3.06 19.71
CA GLN A 83 -12.77 -2.90 19.44
C GLN A 83 -13.02 -2.01 18.22
N GLU A 84 -12.33 -0.87 18.10
CA GLU A 84 -12.47 0.00 16.94
C GLU A 84 -12.05 -0.67 15.63
N LEU A 85 -10.94 -1.43 15.63
CA LEU A 85 -10.50 -2.18 14.46
C LEU A 85 -11.50 -3.27 14.06
N ILE A 86 -12.13 -3.94 15.02
CA ILE A 86 -13.16 -4.96 14.78
C ILE A 86 -14.45 -4.31 14.22
N ARG A 87 -14.90 -3.19 14.79
CA ARG A 87 -16.09 -2.45 14.30
C ARG A 87 -15.91 -1.96 12.88
N ALA A 88 -14.72 -1.44 12.57
CA ALA A 88 -14.33 -0.98 11.24
C ALA A 88 -14.10 -2.12 10.23
N ASN A 89 -14.09 -3.38 10.69
CA ASN A 89 -13.78 -4.56 9.90
C ASN A 89 -12.35 -4.53 9.30
N TYR A 90 -11.40 -3.92 10.03
CA TYR A 90 -9.97 -4.02 9.73
C TYR A 90 -9.37 -5.34 10.22
N ILE A 91 -9.91 -5.89 11.32
CA ILE A 91 -9.52 -7.20 11.87
C ILE A 91 -10.75 -8.06 12.17
N LYS A 92 -10.54 -9.37 12.24
CA LYS A 92 -11.53 -10.31 12.79
C LYS A 92 -11.55 -10.20 14.32
N ASN A 93 -12.60 -10.71 14.95
CA ASN A 93 -12.66 -10.83 16.41
C ASN A 93 -11.42 -11.59 16.90
N CYS A 94 -10.77 -11.06 17.94
CA CYS A 94 -9.53 -11.62 18.50
C CYS A 94 -9.69 -11.88 20.01
N PRO A 95 -8.86 -12.77 20.58
CA PRO A 95 -8.86 -13.06 22.02
C PRO A 95 -8.55 -11.85 22.89
N LYS A 96 -9.15 -11.79 24.08
CA LYS A 96 -8.84 -10.80 25.13
C LYS A 96 -7.36 -10.80 25.56
N SER A 97 -6.63 -11.90 25.35
CA SER A 97 -5.19 -11.96 25.65
C SER A 97 -4.35 -10.99 24.81
N TYR A 98 -4.82 -10.59 23.62
CA TYR A 98 -4.17 -9.57 22.79
C TYR A 98 -4.15 -8.20 23.46
N THR A 99 -5.15 -7.90 24.29
CA THR A 99 -5.20 -6.65 25.05
C THR A 99 -3.98 -6.49 25.96
N GLN A 100 -3.55 -7.56 26.64
CA GLN A 100 -2.37 -7.47 27.51
C GLN A 100 -1.10 -7.29 26.68
N LYS A 101 -0.90 -8.12 25.65
CA LYS A 101 0.28 -8.03 24.77
C LYS A 101 0.43 -6.65 24.14
N ILE A 102 -0.65 -6.09 23.61
CA ILE A 102 -0.66 -4.73 23.04
C ILE A 102 -0.49 -3.70 24.16
N GLY A 103 -1.09 -3.90 25.33
CA GLY A 103 -0.90 -3.04 26.50
C GLY A 103 0.58 -2.91 26.92
N HIS A 104 1.37 -3.98 26.83
CA HIS A 104 2.82 -3.93 27.05
C HIS A 104 3.54 -3.06 26.02
N ILE A 105 3.20 -3.20 24.73
CA ILE A 105 3.73 -2.34 23.65
C ILE A 105 3.39 -0.86 23.93
N LEU A 106 2.13 -0.56 24.26
CA LEU A 106 1.66 0.80 24.51
C LEU A 106 2.31 1.44 25.74
N ARG A 107 2.57 0.65 26.79
CA ARG A 107 3.25 1.14 28.00
C ARG A 107 4.65 1.65 27.67
N LYS A 108 5.44 0.84 26.96
CA LYS A 108 6.79 1.22 26.49
C LYS A 108 6.72 2.43 25.55
N ALA A 109 5.79 2.38 24.58
CA ALA A 109 5.61 3.44 23.61
C ALA A 109 5.30 4.80 24.25
N LYS A 110 4.46 4.85 25.29
CA LYS A 110 4.10 6.10 25.98
C LYS A 110 5.31 6.78 26.64
N HIS A 111 6.21 6.00 27.24
CA HIS A 111 7.43 6.52 27.88
C HIS A 111 8.43 7.02 26.83
N ILE A 112 8.73 6.19 25.82
CA ILE A 112 9.69 6.55 24.76
C ILE A 112 9.19 7.77 23.99
N TYR A 113 7.90 7.82 23.64
CA TYR A 113 7.31 8.95 22.93
C TYR A 113 7.54 10.28 23.66
N ALA A 114 7.34 10.30 24.99
CA ALA A 114 7.48 11.50 25.79
C ALA A 114 8.93 12.04 25.85
N ALA A 115 9.92 11.17 25.64
CA ALA A 115 11.34 11.52 25.62
C ALA A 115 11.84 12.01 24.25
N LEU A 116 11.05 11.85 23.18
CA LEU A 116 11.47 12.18 21.82
C LEU A 116 11.04 13.59 21.38
N SER A 117 11.78 14.16 20.41
CA SER A 117 11.34 15.37 19.70
C SER A 117 10.04 15.09 18.94
N PRO A 118 9.18 16.11 18.67
CA PRO A 118 7.89 15.88 18.01
C PRO A 118 7.98 15.11 16.69
N SER A 119 8.99 15.40 15.87
CA SER A 119 9.22 14.71 14.59
C SER A 119 9.60 13.23 14.78
N ASN A 120 10.50 12.94 15.72
CA ASN A 120 10.94 11.57 15.99
C ASN A 120 9.84 10.78 16.69
N ALA A 121 9.05 11.43 17.55
CA ALA A 121 7.92 10.84 18.24
C ALA A 121 6.82 10.43 17.24
N GLU A 122 6.46 11.30 16.28
CA GLU A 122 5.53 10.95 15.19
C GLU A 122 6.03 9.77 14.36
N TRP A 123 7.30 9.79 13.97
CA TRP A 123 7.90 8.68 13.23
C TRP A 123 7.91 7.38 14.04
N PHE A 124 8.26 7.43 15.31
CA PHE A 124 8.26 6.28 16.21
C PHE A 124 6.88 5.66 16.36
N LEU A 125 5.80 6.47 16.42
CA LEU A 125 4.43 5.92 16.43
C LEU A 125 4.11 5.08 15.19
N ARG A 126 4.71 5.38 14.03
CA ARG A 126 4.55 4.55 12.83
C ARG A 126 5.15 3.16 13.04
N LEU A 127 6.30 3.06 13.72
CA LEU A 127 6.89 1.78 14.11
C LEU A 127 6.03 1.04 15.14
N VAL A 128 5.47 1.75 16.12
CA VAL A 128 4.54 1.16 17.10
C VAL A 128 3.30 0.61 16.41
N ALA A 129 2.78 1.29 15.39
CA ALA A 129 1.65 0.80 14.61
C ALA A 129 1.99 -0.51 13.87
N VAL A 130 3.21 -0.64 13.33
CA VAL A 130 3.72 -1.90 12.75
C VAL A 130 3.87 -2.98 13.82
N ALA A 131 4.42 -2.66 14.98
CA ALA A 131 4.57 -3.60 16.10
C ALA A 131 3.22 -4.21 16.53
N ILE A 132 2.18 -3.39 16.63
CA ILE A 132 0.82 -3.85 16.95
C ILE A 132 0.25 -4.69 15.80
N ASP A 133 0.52 -4.32 14.56
CA ASP A 133 0.11 -5.10 13.39
C ASP A 133 0.74 -6.50 13.39
N HIS A 134 2.04 -6.59 13.64
CA HIS A 134 2.78 -7.85 13.75
C HIS A 134 2.34 -8.68 14.94
N GLN A 135 1.94 -8.03 16.04
CA GLN A 135 1.35 -8.73 17.17
C GLN A 135 0.05 -9.45 16.76
N LEU A 136 -0.78 -8.81 15.92
CA LEU A 136 -2.06 -9.34 15.41
C LEU A 136 -1.90 -10.33 14.26
N TYR A 137 -0.96 -10.07 13.36
CA TYR A 137 -0.67 -10.83 12.15
C TYR A 137 0.85 -10.99 12.00
N PRO A 138 1.45 -11.99 12.66
CA PRO A 138 2.90 -12.21 12.60
C PRO A 138 3.41 -12.41 11.16
N PRO A 139 4.52 -11.75 10.76
CA PRO A 139 5.02 -11.79 9.39
C PRO A 139 5.89 -13.02 9.09
N ASP A 140 5.94 -14.06 9.93
CA ASP A 140 6.89 -15.18 9.82
C ASP A 140 6.89 -15.84 8.43
N ARG A 141 5.70 -16.07 7.87
CA ARG A 141 5.52 -16.63 6.51
C ARG A 141 6.01 -15.68 5.42
N GLN A 142 5.88 -14.38 5.64
CA GLN A 142 6.34 -13.35 4.72
C GLN A 142 7.87 -13.26 4.76
N GLU A 143 8.47 -13.23 5.95
CA GLU A 143 9.92 -13.23 6.16
C GLU A 143 10.57 -14.46 5.53
N ALA A 144 10.04 -15.66 5.79
CA ALA A 144 10.59 -16.89 5.21
C ALA A 144 10.64 -16.84 3.67
N LEU A 145 9.62 -16.24 3.03
CA LEU A 145 9.59 -16.06 1.58
C LEU A 145 10.58 -14.98 1.10
N VAL A 146 10.72 -13.88 1.86
CA VAL A 146 11.72 -12.83 1.58
C VAL A 146 13.12 -13.43 1.64
N HIS A 147 13.45 -14.19 2.68
CA HIS A 147 14.75 -14.83 2.83
C HIS A 147 15.05 -15.79 1.67
N LEU A 148 14.08 -16.62 1.26
CA LEU A 148 14.23 -17.50 0.10
C LEU A 148 14.54 -16.70 -1.18
N MET A 149 13.75 -15.67 -1.47
CA MET A 149 13.97 -14.84 -2.65
C MET A 149 15.29 -14.06 -2.58
N TYR A 150 15.66 -13.56 -1.40
CA TYR A 150 16.88 -12.80 -1.16
C TYR A 150 18.10 -13.66 -1.45
N HIS A 151 18.20 -14.87 -0.89
CA HIS A 151 19.34 -15.76 -1.12
C HIS A 151 19.47 -16.17 -2.59
N ASP A 152 18.37 -16.55 -3.23
CA ASP A 152 18.35 -16.90 -4.66
C ASP A 152 18.76 -15.72 -5.55
N THR A 153 18.36 -14.50 -5.17
CA THR A 153 18.63 -13.31 -5.96
C THR A 153 20.06 -12.82 -5.75
N PHE A 154 20.57 -12.87 -4.52
CA PHE A 154 21.92 -12.46 -4.15
C PHE A 154 23.00 -13.26 -4.89
N SER A 155 22.76 -14.54 -5.17
CA SER A 155 23.70 -15.39 -5.89
C SER A 155 23.75 -15.19 -7.41
N ARG A 156 22.70 -14.61 -8.02
CA ARG A 156 22.56 -14.45 -9.49
C ARG A 156 22.51 -13.02 -9.98
N ILE A 157 22.65 -12.05 -9.08
CA ILE A 157 22.62 -10.64 -9.41
C ILE A 157 23.98 -10.20 -9.94
N ALA A 158 23.96 -9.52 -11.08
CA ALA A 158 25.16 -8.99 -11.71
C ALA A 158 25.14 -7.47 -11.63
N TRP A 159 26.00 -6.93 -10.79
CA TRP A 159 26.21 -5.49 -10.64
C TRP A 159 27.20 -5.04 -11.72
N THR A 160 26.73 -4.39 -12.78
CA THR A 160 27.62 -3.94 -13.86
C THR A 160 28.36 -2.65 -13.53
N ASP A 161 27.87 -1.90 -12.52
CA ASP A 161 28.41 -0.61 -12.09
C ASP A 161 28.43 -0.50 -10.56
N ASN A 162 29.29 0.36 -10.01
CA ASN A 162 29.28 0.75 -8.59
C ASN A 162 28.18 1.78 -8.26
N PHE A 163 27.02 1.65 -8.91
CA PHE A 163 25.85 2.49 -8.64
C PHE A 163 25.30 2.26 -7.22
N VAL A 164 25.54 1.07 -6.66
CA VAL A 164 25.34 0.75 -5.24
C VAL A 164 26.69 0.28 -4.70
N THR A 165 27.15 0.88 -3.59
CA THR A 165 28.41 0.46 -2.96
C THR A 165 28.30 -0.98 -2.48
N GLU A 166 29.40 -1.71 -2.44
CA GLU A 166 29.35 -3.15 -2.11
C GLU A 166 28.73 -3.41 -0.72
N ASN A 167 29.02 -2.52 0.23
CA ASN A 167 28.49 -2.57 1.59
C ASN A 167 26.97 -2.36 1.64
N ASP A 168 26.41 -1.55 0.73
CA ASP A 168 24.98 -1.25 0.72
C ASP A 168 24.16 -2.31 -0.03
N ARG A 169 24.79 -3.13 -0.89
CA ARG A 169 24.09 -4.11 -1.73
C ARG A 169 23.19 -5.08 -0.95
N PRO A 170 23.62 -5.70 0.17
CA PRO A 170 22.77 -6.60 0.96
C PRO A 170 21.50 -5.91 1.46
N THR A 171 21.65 -4.75 2.10
CA THR A 171 20.53 -3.95 2.63
C THR A 171 19.58 -3.54 1.50
N GLN A 172 20.11 -2.98 0.42
CA GLN A 172 19.30 -2.53 -0.70
C GLN A 172 18.55 -3.67 -1.38
N LEU A 173 19.16 -4.85 -1.48
CA LEU A 173 18.51 -6.04 -2.04
C LEU A 173 17.41 -6.57 -1.12
N TYR A 174 17.67 -6.68 0.19
CA TYR A 174 16.67 -7.12 1.17
C TYR A 174 15.43 -6.20 1.17
N LEU A 175 15.64 -4.88 1.21
CA LEU A 175 14.57 -3.89 1.12
C LEU A 175 13.77 -4.02 -0.20
N ALA A 176 14.46 -4.29 -1.31
CA ALA A 176 13.82 -4.44 -2.61
C ALA A 176 13.03 -5.76 -2.74
N CYS A 177 13.49 -6.86 -2.13
CA CYS A 177 12.75 -8.13 -2.07
C CYS A 177 11.42 -7.95 -1.32
N HIS A 178 11.45 -7.30 -0.16
CA HIS A 178 10.27 -6.93 0.60
C HIS A 178 9.25 -6.11 -0.21
N ARG A 179 9.73 -5.04 -0.86
CA ARG A 179 8.89 -4.20 -1.73
C ARG A 179 8.35 -4.94 -2.94
N ALA A 180 9.10 -5.90 -3.49
CA ALA A 180 8.69 -6.66 -4.66
C ALA A 180 7.66 -7.74 -4.34
N LEU A 181 7.79 -8.43 -3.19
CA LEU A 181 6.89 -9.50 -2.76
C LEU A 181 5.59 -8.94 -2.14
N PHE A 182 5.70 -7.95 -1.26
CA PHE A 182 4.61 -7.54 -0.36
C PHE A 182 4.27 -6.05 -0.45
N ALA A 183 4.89 -5.30 -1.37
CA ALA A 183 4.70 -3.85 -1.47
C ALA A 183 4.92 -3.13 -0.12
N ALA A 184 5.84 -3.66 0.70
CA ALA A 184 6.17 -3.15 2.03
C ALA A 184 6.44 -1.64 2.00
N ASP A 185 5.80 -0.91 2.92
CA ASP A 185 6.03 0.52 3.08
C ASP A 185 7.28 0.79 3.91
N ASN A 186 7.70 2.05 3.97
CA ASN A 186 8.91 2.43 4.70
C ASN A 186 8.81 2.12 6.20
N SER A 187 7.61 2.16 6.80
CA SER A 187 7.40 1.83 8.21
C SER A 187 7.65 0.35 8.48
N GLU A 188 7.12 -0.54 7.61
CA GLU A 188 7.37 -1.99 7.67
C GLU A 188 8.87 -2.28 7.63
N LEU A 189 9.51 -1.75 6.59
CA LEU A 189 10.94 -1.96 6.33
C LEU A 189 11.79 -1.45 7.48
N ALA A 190 11.48 -0.27 8.01
CA ALA A 190 12.19 0.27 9.16
C ALA A 190 12.00 -0.59 10.41
N TYR A 191 10.81 -1.15 10.62
CA TYR A 191 10.53 -1.99 11.77
C TYR A 191 11.35 -3.29 11.78
N HIS A 192 11.54 -3.93 10.61
CA HIS A 192 12.42 -5.10 10.51
C HIS A 192 13.84 -4.80 10.99
N TYR A 193 14.40 -3.63 10.64
CA TYR A 193 15.72 -3.22 11.15
C TYR A 193 15.67 -2.80 12.61
N PHE A 194 14.56 -2.18 13.04
CA PHE A 194 14.39 -1.68 14.40
C PHE A 194 14.46 -2.81 15.43
N ILE A 195 13.74 -3.91 15.21
CA ILE A 195 13.73 -5.04 16.14
C ILE A 195 15.08 -5.75 16.25
N HIS A 196 15.91 -5.71 15.20
CA HIS A 196 17.27 -6.24 15.24
C HIS A 196 18.24 -5.28 15.94
N HIS A 197 18.06 -3.97 15.76
CA HIS A 197 18.90 -2.95 16.37
C HIS A 197 18.60 -2.75 17.87
N PHE A 198 17.33 -2.90 18.25
CA PHE A 198 16.85 -2.76 19.62
C PHE A 198 16.16 -4.05 20.09
N PRO A 199 16.91 -5.15 20.35
CA PRO A 199 16.33 -6.43 20.72
C PRO A 199 15.53 -6.37 22.04
N ASP A 200 15.92 -5.48 22.96
CA ASP A 200 15.19 -5.22 24.20
C ASP A 200 13.72 -4.82 23.94
N TRP A 201 13.42 -4.16 22.81
CA TRP A 201 12.05 -3.79 22.44
C TRP A 201 11.07 -4.98 22.42
N GLN A 202 11.57 -6.20 22.19
CA GLN A 202 10.74 -7.40 22.15
C GLN A 202 10.34 -7.93 23.54
N GLN A 203 10.96 -7.43 24.62
CA GLN A 203 10.63 -7.81 25.99
C GLN A 203 9.29 -7.20 26.42
N ASP A 204 8.49 -7.91 27.22
CA ASP A 204 7.17 -7.43 27.68
C ASP A 204 7.28 -6.20 28.60
N GLU A 205 8.38 -6.11 29.35
CA GLU A 205 8.67 -5.00 30.25
C GLU A 205 10.11 -4.53 30.03
N LEU A 206 10.31 -3.20 30.12
CA LEU A 206 11.62 -2.57 30.07
C LEU A 206 11.83 -1.82 31.38
N ASP A 207 13.05 -1.89 31.91
CA ASP A 207 13.45 -0.99 32.98
C ASP A 207 13.67 0.44 32.47
N VAL A 208 13.80 1.39 33.39
CA VAL A 208 13.95 2.83 33.07
C VAL A 208 15.21 3.07 32.22
N PHE A 209 16.30 2.36 32.52
CA PHE A 209 17.56 2.53 31.81
C PHE A 209 17.46 2.04 30.35
N GLN A 210 16.81 0.90 30.11
CA GLN A 210 16.55 0.39 28.77
C GLN A 210 15.65 1.32 27.97
N VAL A 211 14.62 1.90 28.60
CA VAL A 211 13.73 2.88 27.97
C VAL A 211 14.49 4.15 27.57
N ASP A 212 15.29 4.70 28.48
CA ASP A 212 16.06 5.92 28.24
C ASP A 212 17.11 5.70 27.14
N ASN A 213 17.84 4.59 27.21
CA ASN A 213 18.82 4.21 26.19
C ASN A 213 18.18 4.06 24.81
N LEU A 214 17.00 3.43 24.72
CA LEU A 214 16.28 3.29 23.46
C LEU A 214 15.85 4.68 22.92
N ALA A 215 15.30 5.54 23.78
CA ALA A 215 14.88 6.89 23.40
C ALA A 215 16.06 7.75 22.90
N GLU A 216 17.23 7.67 23.53
CA GLU A 216 18.44 8.40 23.14
C GLU A 216 18.97 7.97 21.76
N ASN A 217 18.83 6.69 21.40
CA ASN A 217 19.38 6.13 20.16
C ASN A 217 18.42 6.18 18.96
N ILE A 218 17.10 6.37 19.18
CA ILE A 218 16.10 6.48 18.10
C ILE A 218 16.47 7.54 17.04
N PRO A 219 16.91 8.76 17.39
CA PRO A 219 17.26 9.78 16.38
C PRO A 219 18.40 9.32 15.45
N GLN A 220 19.40 8.62 15.99
CA GLN A 220 20.50 8.09 15.19
C GLN A 220 20.01 6.95 14.27
N PHE A 221 19.19 6.05 14.80
CA PHE A 221 18.59 4.98 14.01
C PHE A 221 17.70 5.53 12.89
N TYR A 222 16.90 6.58 13.16
CA TYR A 222 16.07 7.26 12.16
C TYR A 222 16.90 7.76 10.97
N ASN A 223 18.02 8.44 11.23
CA ASN A 223 18.89 8.94 10.17
C ASN A 223 19.53 7.80 9.36
N PHE A 224 19.97 6.74 10.04
CA PHE A 224 20.53 5.56 9.41
C PHE A 224 19.52 4.89 8.47
N ILE A 225 18.33 4.57 8.96
CA ILE A 225 17.34 3.83 8.18
C ILE A 225 16.74 4.68 7.06
N THR A 226 16.55 5.99 7.28
CA THR A 226 16.07 6.91 6.23
C THR A 226 17.04 6.97 5.06
N THR A 227 18.36 7.01 5.32
CA THR A 227 19.39 6.96 4.27
C THR A 227 19.27 5.69 3.42
N ALA A 228 19.03 4.54 4.05
CA ALA A 228 18.85 3.28 3.33
C ALA A 228 17.52 3.24 2.54
N LEU A 229 16.44 3.77 3.11
CA LEU A 229 15.10 3.76 2.49
C LEU A 229 14.99 4.73 1.30
N GLU A 230 15.69 5.85 1.34
CA GLU A 230 15.71 6.91 0.31
C GLU A 230 16.86 6.77 -0.69
N HIS A 231 17.60 5.66 -0.63
CA HIS A 231 18.73 5.41 -1.51
C HIS A 231 18.30 5.47 -3.00
N PRO A 232 19.08 6.13 -3.90
CA PRO A 232 18.70 6.32 -5.31
C PRO A 232 18.43 5.03 -6.10
N ALA A 233 18.94 3.89 -5.62
CA ALA A 233 18.73 2.59 -6.25
C ALA A 233 17.39 1.92 -5.90
N CYS A 234 16.72 2.35 -4.84
CA CYS A 234 15.52 1.73 -4.27
C CYS A 234 14.43 1.45 -5.32
N ASP A 235 13.99 2.48 -6.05
CA ASP A 235 12.95 2.37 -7.07
C ASP A 235 13.34 1.44 -8.22
N ARG A 236 14.62 1.46 -8.59
CA ARG A 236 15.14 0.66 -9.69
C ARG A 236 15.20 -0.81 -9.31
N LEU A 237 15.78 -1.13 -8.15
CA LEU A 237 15.88 -2.50 -7.63
C LEU A 237 14.48 -3.11 -7.48
N THR A 238 13.57 -2.38 -6.85
CA THR A 238 12.18 -2.80 -6.70
C THR A 238 11.53 -3.13 -8.05
N ARG A 239 11.75 -2.28 -9.08
CA ARG A 239 11.21 -2.51 -10.43
C ARG A 239 11.78 -3.75 -11.10
N LEU A 240 13.08 -4.01 -10.93
CA LEU A 240 13.76 -5.18 -11.50
C LEU A 240 13.35 -6.49 -10.79
N LEU A 241 13.11 -6.42 -9.48
CA LEU A 241 12.75 -7.60 -8.68
C LEU A 241 11.25 -7.94 -8.72
N ARG A 242 10.37 -7.01 -9.10
CA ARG A 242 8.92 -7.28 -9.23
C ARG A 242 8.60 -8.47 -10.15
N PRO A 243 9.12 -8.55 -11.39
CA PRO A 243 8.95 -9.74 -12.23
C PRO A 243 9.53 -11.01 -11.58
N VAL A 244 10.67 -10.88 -10.90
CA VAL A 244 11.37 -11.97 -10.22
C VAL A 244 10.57 -12.51 -9.04
N ALA A 245 9.77 -11.68 -8.37
CA ALA A 245 8.92 -12.06 -7.25
C ALA A 245 7.75 -12.96 -7.65
N VAL A 246 7.31 -12.95 -8.92
CA VAL A 246 6.07 -13.64 -9.34
C VAL A 246 6.12 -15.16 -9.09
N PRO A 247 7.18 -15.91 -9.44
CA PRO A 247 7.27 -17.33 -9.09
C PRO A 247 7.25 -17.61 -7.58
N TYR A 248 7.94 -16.81 -6.76
CA TYR A 248 7.92 -16.96 -5.28
C TYR A 248 6.52 -16.71 -4.72
N LEU A 249 5.81 -15.73 -5.26
CA LEU A 249 4.42 -15.45 -4.92
C LEU A 249 3.48 -16.60 -5.32
N THR A 250 3.76 -17.27 -6.45
CA THR A 250 3.05 -18.49 -6.86
C THR A 250 3.36 -19.64 -5.91
N LEU A 251 4.63 -19.83 -5.50
CA LEU A 251 5.03 -20.82 -4.50
C LEU A 251 4.24 -20.64 -3.20
N ARG A 252 4.21 -19.41 -2.68
CA ARG A 252 3.45 -19.06 -1.48
C ARG A 252 1.97 -19.42 -1.61
N ASP A 253 1.35 -19.11 -2.74
CA ASP A 253 -0.07 -19.42 -2.95
C ASP A 253 -0.30 -20.95 -2.98
N MET A 254 0.58 -21.72 -3.62
CA MET A 254 0.50 -23.18 -3.63
C MET A 254 0.63 -23.79 -2.23
N VAL A 255 1.63 -23.36 -1.47
CA VAL A 255 1.88 -23.86 -0.11
C VAL A 255 0.73 -23.46 0.82
N THR A 256 0.14 -22.27 0.63
CA THR A 256 -1.02 -21.83 1.41
C THR A 256 -2.25 -22.69 1.15
N GLU A 257 -2.51 -23.08 -0.11
CA GLU A 257 -3.72 -23.82 -0.49
C GLU A 257 -3.58 -25.34 -0.28
N ARG A 258 -2.39 -25.92 -0.50
CA ARG A 258 -2.18 -27.38 -0.53
C ARG A 258 -1.02 -27.88 0.34
N GLN A 259 -0.29 -26.99 1.02
CA GLN A 259 0.86 -27.35 1.86
C GLN A 259 1.85 -28.27 1.12
N GLU A 260 2.36 -29.32 1.75
CA GLU A 260 3.31 -30.27 1.15
C GLU A 260 2.72 -31.08 0.00
N SER A 261 1.41 -31.36 0.04
CA SER A 261 0.75 -32.18 -1.00
C SER A 261 0.85 -31.57 -2.41
N ALA A 262 1.15 -30.27 -2.51
CA ALA A 262 1.44 -29.61 -3.77
C ALA A 262 2.65 -30.21 -4.52
N PHE A 263 3.51 -30.98 -3.84
CA PHE A 263 4.79 -31.47 -4.37
C PHE A 263 4.90 -33.00 -4.47
N ASP A 264 3.80 -33.73 -4.23
CA ASP A 264 3.76 -35.20 -4.21
C ASP A 264 4.24 -35.81 -5.54
N SER A 265 3.76 -35.27 -6.67
CA SER A 265 4.13 -35.69 -8.01
C SER A 265 4.25 -34.52 -8.97
N ASP A 266 4.90 -34.75 -10.11
CA ASP A 266 5.05 -33.73 -11.15
C ASP A 266 3.69 -33.20 -11.65
N GLN A 267 2.73 -34.12 -11.85
CA GLN A 267 1.39 -33.78 -12.30
C GLN A 267 0.63 -32.94 -11.26
N VAL A 268 0.76 -33.27 -9.97
CA VAL A 268 0.13 -32.52 -8.88
C VAL A 268 0.75 -31.13 -8.77
N PHE A 269 2.08 -31.02 -8.87
CA PHE A 269 2.80 -29.75 -8.90
C PHE A 269 2.33 -28.86 -10.05
N MET A 270 2.27 -29.38 -11.27
CA MET A 270 1.83 -28.63 -12.44
C MET A 270 0.40 -28.12 -12.29
N ASN A 271 -0.52 -28.96 -11.79
CA ASN A 271 -1.91 -28.59 -11.55
C ASN A 271 -2.03 -27.50 -10.46
N ALA A 272 -1.31 -27.66 -9.35
CA ALA A 272 -1.31 -26.69 -8.25
C ALA A 272 -0.69 -25.35 -8.67
N ALA A 273 0.41 -25.36 -9.44
CA ALA A 273 1.03 -24.15 -9.96
C ALA A 273 0.11 -23.41 -10.94
N GLN A 274 -0.56 -24.14 -11.84
CA GLN A 274 -1.53 -23.57 -12.77
C GLN A 274 -2.71 -22.93 -12.02
N GLU A 275 -3.26 -23.63 -11.03
CA GLU A 275 -4.34 -23.12 -10.19
C GLU A 275 -3.93 -21.84 -9.45
N ALA A 276 -2.75 -21.83 -8.83
CA ALA A 276 -2.21 -20.68 -8.13
C ALA A 276 -2.07 -19.44 -9.05
N VAL A 277 -1.52 -19.61 -10.27
CA VAL A 277 -1.41 -18.50 -11.24
C VAL A 277 -2.78 -17.98 -11.69
N VAL A 278 -3.74 -18.87 -11.91
CA VAL A 278 -5.12 -18.50 -12.29
C VAL A 278 -5.82 -17.76 -11.14
N ASN A 279 -5.74 -18.27 -9.91
CA ASN A 279 -6.32 -17.66 -8.72
C ASN A 279 -5.71 -16.28 -8.45
N ARG A 280 -4.39 -16.15 -8.59
CA ARG A 280 -3.68 -14.86 -8.50
C ARG A 280 -4.13 -13.88 -9.58
N SER A 281 -4.30 -14.33 -10.81
CA SER A 281 -4.80 -13.49 -11.92
C SER A 281 -6.23 -12.98 -11.63
N LYS A 282 -7.11 -13.85 -11.13
CA LYS A 282 -8.48 -13.47 -10.70
C LYS A 282 -8.46 -12.47 -9.55
N LYS A 283 -7.67 -12.72 -8.50
CA LYS A 283 -7.49 -11.82 -7.35
C LYS A 283 -6.97 -10.45 -7.83
N THR A 284 -6.00 -10.42 -8.73
CA THR A 284 -5.44 -9.19 -9.31
C THR A 284 -6.47 -8.43 -10.13
N ARG A 285 -7.29 -9.12 -10.96
CA ARG A 285 -8.39 -8.47 -11.69
C ARG A 285 -9.38 -7.80 -10.75
N SER A 286 -9.78 -8.51 -9.68
CA SER A 286 -10.69 -7.97 -8.66
C SER A 286 -10.11 -6.73 -7.99
N ARG A 287 -8.82 -6.76 -7.61
CA ARG A 287 -8.11 -5.58 -7.06
C ARG A 287 -8.06 -4.41 -8.03
N ILE A 288 -7.75 -4.65 -9.31
CA ILE A 288 -7.75 -3.62 -10.37
C ILE A 288 -9.13 -2.97 -10.48
N SER A 289 -10.18 -3.77 -10.57
CA SER A 289 -11.56 -3.28 -10.67
C SER A 289 -11.96 -2.46 -9.44
N ARG A 290 -11.64 -2.95 -8.23
CA ARG A 290 -11.92 -2.24 -6.98
C ARG A 290 -11.19 -0.89 -6.91
N ARG A 291 -9.88 -0.87 -7.18
CA ARG A 291 -9.07 0.36 -7.23
C ARG A 291 -9.61 1.35 -8.26
N ALA A 292 -9.96 0.88 -9.45
CA ALA A 292 -10.55 1.71 -10.50
C ALA A 292 -11.90 2.30 -10.07
N TRP A 293 -12.80 1.47 -9.52
CA TRP A 293 -14.12 1.92 -9.06
C TRP A 293 -14.03 3.00 -7.98
N HIS A 294 -13.20 2.80 -6.95
CA HIS A 294 -13.01 3.81 -5.90
C HIS A 294 -12.45 5.11 -6.46
N SER A 295 -11.48 5.01 -7.38
CA SER A 295 -10.89 6.18 -8.04
C SER A 295 -11.92 6.96 -8.87
N ILE A 296 -12.75 6.25 -9.64
CA ILE A 296 -13.83 6.84 -10.44
C ILE A 296 -14.83 7.57 -9.53
N LEU A 297 -15.26 6.92 -8.45
CA LEU A 297 -16.19 7.50 -7.48
C LEU A 297 -15.60 8.76 -6.82
N PHE A 298 -14.35 8.67 -6.36
CA PHE A 298 -13.64 9.80 -5.74
C PHE A 298 -13.52 10.99 -6.70
N LEU A 299 -13.09 10.75 -7.95
CA LEU A 299 -12.96 11.79 -8.96
C LEU A 299 -14.31 12.45 -9.26
N PHE A 300 -15.36 11.65 -9.43
CA PHE A 300 -16.71 12.14 -9.69
C PHE A 300 -17.25 13.00 -8.54
N MET A 301 -17.10 12.54 -7.30
CA MET A 301 -17.52 13.29 -6.10
C MET A 301 -16.75 14.61 -5.97
N THR A 302 -15.43 14.58 -6.13
CA THR A 302 -14.59 15.77 -6.00
C THR A 302 -14.87 16.77 -7.11
N LYS A 303 -15.07 16.31 -8.36
CA LYS A 303 -15.45 17.18 -9.48
C LYS A 303 -16.81 17.81 -9.29
N THR A 304 -17.79 17.03 -8.84
CA THR A 304 -19.13 17.56 -8.55
C THR A 304 -19.08 18.61 -7.46
N LEU A 305 -18.30 18.37 -6.39
CA LEU A 305 -18.14 19.33 -5.31
C LEU A 305 -17.45 20.64 -5.78
N LEU A 306 -16.36 20.54 -6.55
CA LEU A 306 -15.68 21.71 -7.12
C LEU A 306 -16.58 22.47 -8.08
N ALA A 307 -17.37 21.76 -8.89
CA ALA A 307 -18.35 22.36 -9.78
C ALA A 307 -19.40 23.16 -8.99
N LEU A 308 -19.98 22.57 -7.94
CA LEU A 308 -21.00 23.23 -7.11
C LEU A 308 -20.45 24.42 -6.32
N LEU A 309 -19.25 24.30 -5.74
CA LEU A 309 -18.68 25.30 -4.84
C LEU A 309 -17.90 26.41 -5.54
N LEU A 310 -17.29 26.13 -6.70
CA LEU A 310 -16.37 27.05 -7.37
C LEU A 310 -16.81 27.35 -8.81
N GLU A 311 -17.00 26.34 -9.64
CA GLU A 311 -17.24 26.56 -11.09
C GLU A 311 -18.60 27.22 -11.36
N ILE A 312 -19.69 26.72 -10.78
CA ILE A 312 -21.04 27.29 -10.96
C ILE A 312 -21.12 28.72 -10.41
N PRO A 313 -20.65 29.03 -9.19
CA PRO A 313 -20.60 30.41 -8.71
C PRO A 313 -19.76 31.31 -9.63
N TYR A 314 -18.60 30.85 -10.07
CA TYR A 314 -17.74 31.61 -10.98
C TYR A 314 -18.46 31.94 -12.30
N GLU A 315 -19.08 30.94 -12.93
CA GLU A 315 -19.82 31.13 -14.19
C GLU A 315 -21.05 32.02 -14.00
N LYS A 316 -21.81 31.82 -12.93
CA LYS A 316 -23.03 32.58 -12.66
C LYS A 316 -22.74 34.05 -12.33
N TYR A 317 -21.76 34.31 -11.48
CA TYR A 317 -21.54 35.66 -10.92
C TYR A 317 -20.49 36.48 -11.68
N LEU A 318 -19.49 35.85 -12.31
CA LEU A 318 -18.44 36.58 -13.04
C LEU A 318 -18.61 36.53 -14.56
N ILE A 319 -19.08 35.41 -15.11
CA ILE A 319 -19.28 35.27 -16.57
C ILE A 319 -20.72 35.64 -16.98
N GLY A 320 -21.70 35.44 -16.09
CA GLY A 320 -23.10 35.79 -16.31
C GLY A 320 -23.92 34.74 -17.07
N GLN A 321 -23.30 33.63 -17.47
CA GLN A 321 -23.97 32.50 -18.13
C GLN A 321 -23.35 31.18 -17.68
N ILE A 322 -24.20 30.15 -17.52
CA ILE A 322 -23.77 28.80 -17.15
C ILE A 322 -23.76 27.95 -18.41
N HIS A 323 -22.60 27.44 -18.79
CA HIS A 323 -22.46 26.56 -19.94
C HIS A 323 -22.68 25.11 -19.52
N TYR A 324 -23.95 24.67 -19.46
CA TYR A 324 -24.33 23.35 -18.96
C TYR A 324 -23.61 22.18 -19.67
N LEU A 325 -23.35 22.30 -20.97
CA LEU A 325 -22.62 21.27 -21.73
C LEU A 325 -21.16 21.15 -21.27
N SER A 326 -20.48 22.30 -21.11
CA SER A 326 -19.11 22.37 -20.59
C SER A 326 -19.03 21.81 -19.16
N LEU A 327 -19.97 22.20 -18.30
CA LEU A 327 -20.07 21.72 -16.93
C LEU A 327 -20.28 20.18 -16.88
N ALA A 328 -21.23 19.67 -17.65
CA ALA A 328 -21.50 18.23 -17.73
C ALA A 328 -20.30 17.45 -18.28
N ALA A 329 -19.63 17.98 -19.31
CA ALA A 329 -18.41 17.39 -19.86
C ALA A 329 -17.27 17.39 -18.82
N ASN A 330 -17.06 18.49 -18.10
CA ASN A 330 -16.01 18.60 -17.08
C ASN A 330 -16.21 17.61 -15.91
N ILE A 331 -17.46 17.40 -15.48
CA ILE A 331 -17.78 16.46 -14.40
C ILE A 331 -17.62 15.01 -14.85
N SER A 332 -18.04 14.68 -16.08
CA SER A 332 -18.15 13.28 -16.56
C SER A 332 -16.90 12.75 -17.28
N PHE A 333 -16.11 13.61 -17.93
CA PHE A 333 -15.02 13.20 -18.80
C PHE A 333 -13.94 12.39 -18.06
N HIS A 334 -13.49 12.86 -16.90
CA HIS A 334 -12.41 12.22 -16.12
C HIS A 334 -12.80 10.84 -15.57
N PRO A 335 -13.97 10.66 -14.92
CA PRO A 335 -14.49 9.34 -14.56
C PRO A 335 -14.61 8.38 -15.76
N LEU A 336 -15.14 8.86 -16.90
CA LEU A 336 -15.31 8.06 -18.10
C LEU A 336 -13.97 7.62 -18.70
N LEU A 337 -13.01 8.54 -18.80
CA LEU A 337 -11.67 8.26 -19.28
C LEU A 337 -10.99 7.20 -18.41
N LEU A 338 -11.06 7.34 -17.09
CA LEU A 338 -10.48 6.36 -16.18
C LEU A 338 -11.14 4.99 -16.30
N PHE A 339 -12.47 4.95 -16.47
CA PHE A 339 -13.21 3.71 -16.71
C PHE A 339 -12.72 2.99 -17.99
N ILE A 340 -12.57 3.72 -19.10
CA ILE A 340 -12.05 3.17 -20.36
C ILE A 340 -10.61 2.67 -20.18
N LEU A 341 -9.75 3.47 -19.55
CA LEU A 341 -8.35 3.09 -19.31
C LEU A 341 -8.21 1.89 -18.37
N ALA A 342 -9.09 1.73 -17.38
CA ALA A 342 -9.08 0.61 -16.45
C ALA A 342 -9.63 -0.68 -17.08
N THR A 343 -10.71 -0.60 -17.85
CA THR A 343 -11.32 -1.78 -18.50
C THR A 343 -10.43 -2.37 -19.59
N THR A 344 -9.65 -1.54 -20.28
CA THR A 344 -8.69 -1.95 -21.32
C THR A 344 -7.40 -2.60 -20.78
N VAL A 345 -7.18 -2.61 -19.46
CA VAL A 345 -6.02 -3.29 -18.85
C VAL A 345 -6.10 -4.80 -19.10
N ARG A 346 -5.09 -5.33 -19.80
CA ARG A 346 -4.95 -6.77 -20.11
C ARG A 346 -3.95 -7.44 -19.16
N LEU A 347 -4.40 -8.53 -18.54
CA LEU A 347 -3.56 -9.42 -17.76
C LEU A 347 -2.60 -10.23 -18.67
N PRO A 348 -1.50 -10.77 -18.12
CA PRO A 348 -0.59 -11.61 -18.88
C PRO A 348 -1.28 -12.87 -19.43
N GLY A 349 -0.85 -13.32 -20.61
CA GLY A 349 -1.40 -14.52 -21.27
C GLY A 349 -0.63 -15.81 -20.95
N GLN A 350 -0.99 -16.90 -21.63
CA GLN A 350 -0.50 -18.26 -21.36
C GLN A 350 1.04 -18.41 -21.37
N ARG A 351 1.74 -17.77 -22.32
CA ARG A 351 3.22 -17.79 -22.34
C ARG A 351 3.86 -17.28 -21.05
N ASN A 352 3.23 -16.30 -20.39
CA ASN A 352 3.70 -15.80 -19.10
C ASN A 352 3.49 -16.86 -18.01
N THR A 353 2.34 -17.53 -18.01
CA THR A 353 2.05 -18.63 -17.09
C THR A 353 3.06 -19.77 -17.23
N GLU A 354 3.35 -20.19 -18.46
CA GLU A 354 4.36 -21.22 -18.74
C GLU A 354 5.73 -20.81 -18.17
N ARG A 355 6.14 -19.55 -18.39
CA ARG A 355 7.40 -19.03 -17.85
C ARG A 355 7.43 -18.96 -16.32
N VAL A 356 6.33 -18.57 -15.69
CA VAL A 356 6.20 -18.56 -14.22
C VAL A 356 6.37 -19.97 -13.67
N ILE A 357 5.69 -20.96 -14.25
CA ILE A 357 5.75 -22.36 -13.81
C ILE A 357 7.14 -22.95 -14.03
N GLU A 358 7.80 -22.62 -15.15
CA GLU A 358 9.18 -23.04 -15.40
C GLU A 358 10.16 -22.48 -14.35
N GLN A 359 10.07 -21.19 -14.02
CA GLN A 359 10.93 -20.58 -12.99
C GLN A 359 10.61 -21.13 -11.60
N LEU A 360 9.33 -21.32 -11.28
CA LEU A 360 8.90 -21.92 -10.03
C LEU A 360 9.49 -23.32 -9.85
N ARG A 361 9.45 -24.15 -10.90
CA ARG A 361 10.03 -25.51 -10.87
C ARG A 361 11.51 -25.46 -10.47
N LYS A 362 12.29 -24.56 -11.08
CA LYS A 362 13.72 -24.35 -10.77
C LYS A 362 13.96 -23.89 -9.33
N ILE A 363 13.10 -23.00 -8.82
CA ILE A 363 13.17 -22.54 -7.42
C ILE A 363 12.92 -23.70 -6.45
N VAL A 364 11.92 -24.54 -6.75
CA VAL A 364 11.48 -25.63 -5.89
C VAL A 364 12.46 -26.80 -5.87
N SER A 365 12.99 -27.21 -7.03
CA SER A 365 13.96 -28.30 -7.11
C SER A 365 15.39 -27.85 -6.76
N GLY A 366 15.72 -26.57 -6.94
CA GLY A 366 17.10 -26.08 -6.91
C GLY A 366 17.91 -26.49 -8.15
N GLU A 367 17.27 -27.12 -9.14
CA GLU A 367 17.91 -27.60 -10.36
C GLU A 367 17.66 -26.64 -11.54
N GLY A 368 18.73 -26.34 -12.27
CA GLY A 368 18.71 -25.49 -13.47
C GLY A 368 18.92 -24.01 -13.17
N GLU A 369 19.38 -23.28 -14.18
CA GLU A 369 19.74 -21.87 -14.01
C GLU A 369 18.51 -20.94 -14.12
N LEU A 370 18.39 -20.09 -13.12
CA LEU A 370 17.48 -18.94 -13.14
C LEU A 370 18.16 -17.75 -13.84
N PRO A 371 17.40 -16.87 -14.52
CA PRO A 371 17.99 -15.77 -15.27
C PRO A 371 18.83 -14.83 -14.40
N THR A 372 20.01 -14.46 -14.90
CA THR A 372 20.84 -13.41 -14.29
C THR A 372 20.10 -12.08 -14.26
N ILE A 373 20.18 -11.37 -13.14
CA ILE A 373 19.54 -10.07 -12.96
C ILE A 373 20.59 -8.99 -13.13
N MET A 374 20.59 -8.35 -14.30
CA MET A 374 21.54 -7.29 -14.62
C MET A 374 21.09 -5.96 -14.00
N ILE A 375 21.94 -5.40 -13.13
CA ILE A 375 21.75 -4.06 -12.58
C ILE A 375 22.82 -3.14 -13.15
N SER A 376 22.37 -2.22 -13.99
CA SER A 376 23.19 -1.15 -14.55
C SER A 376 22.74 0.21 -14.06
N ALA A 377 23.60 1.21 -14.13
CA ALA A 377 23.24 2.60 -13.88
C ALA A 377 22.21 3.11 -14.92
N PRO A 378 21.43 4.17 -14.62
CA PRO A 378 20.68 4.86 -15.66
C PRO A 378 21.64 5.44 -16.70
N ARG A 379 21.24 5.40 -17.98
CA ARG A 379 22.04 6.01 -19.05
C ARG A 379 22.24 7.49 -18.74
N ARG A 380 23.50 7.93 -18.70
CA ARG A 380 23.86 9.34 -18.61
C ARG A 380 23.96 9.89 -20.03
N TYR A 381 23.25 10.99 -20.28
CA TYR A 381 23.36 11.73 -21.53
C TYR A 381 24.39 12.85 -21.36
N GLY A 382 25.21 13.11 -22.38
CA GLY A 382 26.10 14.27 -22.39
C GLY A 382 25.30 15.58 -22.38
N THR A 383 25.93 16.68 -21.95
CA THR A 383 25.24 17.97 -21.78
C THR A 383 24.49 18.41 -23.04
N THR A 384 25.11 18.34 -24.21
CA THR A 384 24.50 18.73 -25.49
C THR A 384 23.27 17.88 -25.85
N THR A 385 23.36 16.55 -25.67
CA THR A 385 22.23 15.66 -25.98
C THR A 385 21.11 15.83 -24.98
N TRP A 386 21.43 16.04 -23.71
CA TRP A 386 20.44 16.37 -22.68
C TRP A 386 19.73 17.70 -22.99
N SER A 387 20.47 18.75 -23.33
CA SER A 387 19.87 20.06 -23.69
C SER A 387 18.97 19.96 -24.91
N ALA A 388 19.39 19.24 -25.96
CA ALA A 388 18.56 19.02 -27.14
C ALA A 388 17.25 18.28 -26.78
N PHE A 389 17.33 17.23 -25.96
CA PHE A 389 16.13 16.52 -25.48
C PHE A 389 15.25 17.38 -24.58
N ALA A 390 15.83 18.23 -23.73
CA ALA A 390 15.08 19.13 -22.85
C ALA A 390 14.31 20.18 -23.65
N ILE A 391 14.93 20.81 -24.66
CA ILE A 391 14.27 21.78 -25.54
C ILE A 391 13.13 21.12 -26.31
N PHE A 392 13.40 19.95 -26.89
CA PHE A 392 12.38 19.19 -27.63
C PHE A 392 11.21 18.80 -26.73
N TYR A 393 11.49 18.35 -25.50
CA TYR A 393 10.48 18.02 -24.51
C TYR A 393 9.67 19.24 -24.07
N ALA A 394 10.30 20.40 -23.86
CA ALA A 394 9.62 21.65 -23.54
C ALA A 394 8.68 22.09 -24.67
N LEU A 395 9.12 21.98 -25.92
CA LEU A 395 8.28 22.28 -27.08
C LEU A 395 7.09 21.32 -27.18
N LEU A 396 7.31 20.02 -26.97
CA LEU A 396 6.24 19.02 -26.91
C LEU A 396 5.21 19.36 -25.82
N PHE A 397 5.69 19.73 -24.63
CA PHE A 397 4.82 20.15 -23.52
C PHE A 397 3.96 21.36 -23.91
N ILE A 398 4.56 22.41 -24.48
CA ILE A 398 3.83 23.61 -24.93
C ILE A 398 2.78 23.24 -25.97
N VAL A 399 3.14 22.47 -27.00
CA VAL A 399 2.22 22.09 -28.08
C VAL A 399 1.02 21.31 -27.54
N ILE A 400 1.25 20.34 -26.64
CA ILE A 400 0.17 19.52 -26.08
C ILE A 400 -0.77 20.37 -25.21
N PHE A 401 -0.24 21.17 -24.30
CA PHE A 401 -1.07 21.97 -23.40
C PHE A 401 -1.77 23.11 -24.13
N TRP A 402 -1.10 23.79 -25.06
CA TRP A 402 -1.73 24.79 -25.91
C TRP A 402 -2.88 24.18 -26.74
N GLY A 403 -2.66 22.99 -27.31
CA GLY A 403 -3.70 22.27 -28.04
C GLY A 403 -4.89 21.90 -27.15
N LEU A 404 -4.65 21.46 -25.91
CA LEU A 404 -5.71 21.15 -24.93
C LEU A 404 -6.51 22.39 -24.53
N PHE A 405 -5.85 23.49 -24.16
CA PHE A 405 -6.53 24.76 -23.85
C PHE A 405 -7.34 25.25 -25.05
N SER A 406 -6.76 25.24 -26.25
CA SER A 406 -7.45 25.64 -27.48
C SER A 406 -8.67 24.77 -27.80
N LEU A 407 -8.63 23.48 -27.47
CA LEU A 407 -9.76 22.57 -27.64
C LEU A 407 -10.88 22.87 -26.63
N LEU A 408 -10.53 23.08 -25.36
CA LEU A 408 -11.50 23.36 -24.30
C LEU A 408 -12.17 24.72 -24.47
N ASP A 409 -11.42 25.73 -24.91
CA ASP A 409 -11.94 27.06 -25.24
C ASP A 409 -13.02 26.99 -26.34
N ARG A 410 -12.80 26.17 -27.38
CA ARG A 410 -13.80 25.90 -28.42
C ARG A 410 -15.05 25.15 -27.92
N LEU A 411 -14.96 24.48 -26.78
CA LEU A 411 -16.08 23.83 -26.10
C LEU A 411 -16.76 24.75 -25.07
N GLU A 412 -16.43 26.04 -25.08
CA GLU A 412 -16.96 27.07 -24.18
C GLU A 412 -16.66 26.80 -22.71
N PHE A 413 -15.51 26.21 -22.42
CA PHE A 413 -15.05 26.07 -21.03
C PHE A 413 -14.60 27.43 -20.49
N SER A 414 -15.04 27.77 -19.28
CA SER A 414 -14.49 28.92 -18.57
C SER A 414 -13.01 28.69 -18.21
N LEU A 415 -12.22 29.77 -18.05
CA LEU A 415 -10.80 29.64 -17.68
C LEU A 415 -10.59 28.79 -16.42
N LEU A 416 -11.48 28.94 -15.44
CA LEU A 416 -11.47 28.14 -14.21
C LEU A 416 -11.75 26.65 -14.50
N ALA A 417 -12.76 26.36 -15.31
CA ALA A 417 -13.06 24.98 -15.72
C ALA A 417 -11.92 24.36 -16.53
N MET A 418 -11.30 25.10 -17.45
CA MET A 418 -10.12 24.65 -18.21
C MET A 418 -8.96 24.26 -17.28
N PHE A 419 -8.65 25.11 -16.29
CA PHE A 419 -7.62 24.82 -15.30
C PHE A 419 -7.93 23.52 -14.53
N PHE A 420 -9.13 23.40 -13.95
CA PHE A 420 -9.51 22.19 -13.23
C PHE A 420 -9.59 20.96 -14.14
N PHE A 421 -9.96 21.12 -15.40
CA PHE A 421 -9.98 20.01 -16.36
C PHE A 421 -8.58 19.45 -16.56
N ILE A 422 -7.57 20.30 -16.77
CA ILE A 422 -6.19 19.89 -17.01
C ILE A 422 -5.57 19.28 -15.75
N VAL A 423 -5.82 19.85 -14.56
CA VAL A 423 -5.36 19.26 -13.30
C VAL A 423 -5.90 17.84 -13.14
N PHE A 424 -7.21 17.64 -13.34
CA PHE A 424 -7.81 16.32 -13.21
C PHE A 424 -7.41 15.37 -14.33
N LEU A 425 -7.11 15.88 -15.53
CA LEU A 425 -6.57 15.07 -16.62
C LEU A 425 -5.21 14.47 -16.21
N GLY A 426 -4.33 15.28 -15.63
CA GLY A 426 -3.06 14.81 -15.05
C GLY A 426 -3.29 13.76 -13.96
N LEU A 427 -4.17 14.02 -12.99
CA LEU A 427 -4.49 13.07 -11.92
C LEU A 427 -5.03 11.74 -12.49
N VAL A 428 -5.97 11.78 -13.43
CA VAL A 428 -6.51 10.59 -14.10
C VAL A 428 -5.42 9.81 -14.82
N SER A 429 -4.54 10.48 -15.56
CA SER A 429 -3.41 9.83 -16.23
C SER A 429 -2.49 9.13 -15.23
N PHE A 430 -2.17 9.78 -14.11
CA PHE A 430 -1.39 9.17 -13.04
C PHE A 430 -2.11 7.95 -12.42
N LEU A 431 -3.38 8.07 -12.05
CA LEU A 431 -4.16 6.96 -11.50
C LEU A 431 -4.29 5.79 -12.48
N ALA A 432 -4.50 6.06 -13.77
CA ALA A 432 -4.54 5.05 -14.81
C ALA A 432 -3.22 4.26 -14.89
N THR A 433 -2.06 4.92 -14.75
CA THR A 433 -0.78 4.18 -14.67
C THR A 433 -0.66 3.34 -13.40
N ARG A 434 -1.12 3.83 -12.24
CA ARG A 434 -1.13 3.05 -10.99
C ARG A 434 -1.99 1.78 -11.14
N ILE A 435 -3.15 1.89 -11.78
CA ILE A 435 -4.04 0.75 -12.07
C ILE A 435 -3.36 -0.23 -13.03
N ARG A 436 -2.74 0.26 -14.10
CA ARG A 436 -2.06 -0.59 -15.09
C ARG A 436 -0.87 -1.34 -14.49
N ARG A 437 -0.09 -0.69 -13.62
CA ARG A 437 1.06 -1.31 -12.91
C ARG A 437 0.65 -2.58 -12.16
N SER A 438 -0.56 -2.66 -11.61
CA SER A 438 -1.04 -3.87 -10.92
C SER A 438 -1.14 -5.10 -11.86
N ALA A 439 -1.37 -4.90 -13.16
CA ALA A 439 -1.35 -6.00 -14.13
C ALA A 439 0.07 -6.31 -14.62
N ASP A 440 0.92 -5.29 -14.72
CA ASP A 440 2.32 -5.44 -15.09
C ASP A 440 3.14 -6.18 -14.01
N GLU A 441 2.72 -6.09 -12.75
CA GLU A 441 3.29 -6.85 -11.61
C GLU A 441 3.20 -8.37 -11.79
N LEU A 442 2.31 -8.88 -12.64
CA LEU A 442 2.22 -10.32 -12.94
C LEU A 442 3.11 -10.76 -14.11
N ARG A 443 3.78 -9.82 -14.80
CA ARG A 443 4.56 -10.11 -16.00
C ARG A 443 5.98 -10.50 -15.63
N VAL A 444 6.34 -11.74 -15.99
CA VAL A 444 7.72 -12.23 -16.00
C VAL A 444 8.38 -11.95 -17.36
N ILE A 445 7.60 -11.99 -18.44
CA ILE A 445 8.09 -11.73 -19.80
C ILE A 445 7.90 -10.25 -20.14
N TYR A 446 8.98 -9.58 -20.52
CA TYR A 446 8.91 -8.22 -21.03
C TYR A 446 8.15 -8.20 -22.36
N LYS A 447 7.10 -7.36 -22.43
CA LYS A 447 6.38 -7.14 -23.69
C LYS A 447 7.12 -6.06 -24.46
N GLY A 448 7.67 -6.39 -25.62
CA GLY A 448 8.28 -5.40 -26.51
C GLY A 448 7.28 -4.27 -26.84
N GLU A 449 7.79 -3.06 -26.99
CA GLU A 449 7.00 -1.91 -27.42
C GLU A 449 6.69 -2.03 -28.91
N THR A 450 5.41 -1.98 -29.27
CA THR A 450 5.01 -1.75 -30.67
C THR A 450 5.18 -0.27 -31.01
N ILE A 451 5.41 0.07 -32.28
CA ILE A 451 5.53 1.47 -32.74
C ILE A 451 4.34 2.32 -32.27
N PHE A 452 3.11 1.80 -32.38
CA PHE A 452 1.91 2.49 -31.90
C PHE A 452 1.92 2.74 -30.38
N SER A 453 2.38 1.76 -29.57
CA SER A 453 2.51 1.97 -28.13
C SER A 453 3.62 2.95 -27.77
N ALA A 454 4.70 3.01 -28.56
CA ALA A 454 5.76 3.98 -28.36
C ALA A 454 5.28 5.41 -28.66
N MET A 455 4.56 5.61 -29.78
CA MET A 455 3.99 6.92 -30.13
C MET A 455 2.96 7.41 -29.09
N THR A 456 2.02 6.54 -28.69
CA THR A 456 1.03 6.91 -27.67
C THR A 456 1.68 7.24 -26.32
N SER A 457 2.73 6.51 -25.93
CA SER A 457 3.50 6.80 -24.71
C SER A 457 4.26 8.12 -24.82
N PHE A 458 4.81 8.43 -25.99
CA PHE A 458 5.53 9.67 -26.26
C PHE A 458 4.63 10.90 -26.09
N PHE A 459 3.44 10.92 -26.70
CA PHE A 459 2.50 12.05 -26.56
C PHE A 459 1.82 12.08 -25.19
N ALA A 460 1.62 10.95 -24.52
CA ALA A 460 1.05 10.93 -23.17
C ALA A 460 2.05 11.44 -22.11
N LEU A 461 3.36 11.43 -22.41
CA LEU A 461 4.41 11.68 -21.41
C LEU A 461 4.30 13.04 -20.71
N PRO A 462 4.05 14.18 -21.40
CA PRO A 462 3.88 15.47 -20.72
C PRO A 462 2.72 15.50 -19.73
N ILE A 463 1.58 14.89 -20.07
CA ILE A 463 0.40 14.80 -19.22
C ILE A 463 0.67 13.88 -18.03
N LEU A 464 1.36 12.75 -18.27
CA LEU A 464 1.75 11.79 -17.24
C LEU A 464 2.72 12.39 -16.22
N GLU A 465 3.74 13.12 -16.69
CA GLU A 465 4.74 13.74 -15.82
C GLU A 465 4.13 14.89 -15.01
N PHE A 466 3.25 15.70 -15.64
CA PHE A 466 2.45 16.69 -14.93
C PHE A 466 1.56 16.05 -13.86
N GLY A 467 0.86 14.97 -14.21
CA GLY A 467 0.02 14.22 -13.29
C GLY A 467 0.79 13.60 -12.12
N ARG A 468 1.99 13.07 -12.38
CA ARG A 468 2.91 12.55 -11.36
C ARG A 468 3.38 13.68 -10.44
N TRP A 469 3.79 14.82 -10.99
CA TRP A 469 4.18 15.99 -10.22
C TRP A 469 3.04 16.46 -9.33
N LEU A 470 1.81 16.56 -9.85
CA LEU A 470 0.62 16.89 -9.07
C LEU A 470 0.41 15.89 -7.94
N ALA A 471 0.40 14.58 -8.22
CA ALA A 471 0.16 13.56 -7.21
C ALA A 471 1.23 13.53 -6.11
N GLN A 472 2.49 13.84 -6.44
CA GLN A 472 3.59 13.90 -5.47
C GLN A 472 3.52 15.13 -4.57
N ASN A 473 3.16 16.30 -5.12
CA ASN A 473 3.11 17.54 -4.35
C ASN A 473 1.76 17.73 -3.62
N ILE A 474 0.64 17.33 -4.24
CA ILE A 474 -0.70 17.39 -3.61
C ILE A 474 -0.85 16.37 -2.49
N ARG A 475 -0.04 15.29 -2.45
CA ARG A 475 0.02 14.37 -1.30
C ARG A 475 0.33 15.08 0.03
N GLN A 476 1.01 16.22 0.00
CA GLN A 476 1.25 17.05 1.18
C GLN A 476 0.04 17.93 1.54
N LEU A 477 -0.86 18.18 0.57
CA LEU A 477 -2.11 18.91 0.70
C LEU A 477 -3.29 17.95 0.88
N ASN A 478 -3.13 16.93 1.73
CA ASN A 478 -4.18 16.03 2.18
C ASN A 478 -5.29 16.77 2.97
N ILE A 479 -5.69 17.99 2.58
CA ILE A 479 -6.70 18.84 3.21
C ILE A 479 -8.00 18.07 3.40
N VAL A 480 -8.38 17.24 2.42
CA VAL A 480 -9.58 16.38 2.53
C VAL A 480 -9.41 15.33 3.63
N LEU A 481 -8.27 14.63 3.67
CA LEU A 481 -8.00 13.62 4.71
C LEU A 481 -7.79 14.25 6.08
N PHE A 482 -7.06 15.37 6.15
CA PHE A 482 -6.92 16.21 7.33
C PHE A 482 -8.28 16.67 7.86
N LEU A 483 -9.20 17.08 6.98
CA LEU A 483 -10.57 17.45 7.35
C LEU A 483 -11.36 16.23 7.81
N MET A 484 -11.23 15.07 7.14
CA MET A 484 -11.83 13.82 7.64
C MET A 484 -11.32 13.46 9.04
N ASP A 485 -10.01 13.52 9.27
CA ASP A 485 -9.35 13.06 10.49
C ASP A 485 -9.60 14.02 11.66
N ARG A 486 -9.51 15.33 11.44
CA ARG A 486 -9.64 16.34 12.51
C ARG A 486 -11.07 16.81 12.74
N VAL A 487 -11.87 16.94 11.68
CA VAL A 487 -13.21 17.56 11.76
C VAL A 487 -14.30 16.51 11.88
N LEU A 488 -14.20 15.38 11.18
CA LEU A 488 -15.27 14.38 11.16
C LEU A 488 -15.00 13.16 12.04
N GLU A 489 -13.77 12.65 12.08
CA GLU A 489 -13.47 11.37 12.74
C GLU A 489 -13.69 11.45 14.26
N ALA A 490 -13.12 12.46 14.92
CA ALA A 490 -13.21 12.57 16.38
C ALA A 490 -14.67 12.71 16.88
N PRO A 491 -15.51 13.63 16.35
CA PRO A 491 -16.92 13.70 16.75
C PRO A 491 -17.70 12.42 16.42
N PHE A 492 -17.44 11.82 15.25
CA PHE A 492 -18.13 10.61 14.82
C PHE A 492 -17.81 9.41 15.73
N LYS A 493 -16.56 9.25 16.17
CA LYS A 493 -16.15 8.16 17.05
C LYS A 493 -16.71 8.32 18.47
N ILE A 494 -16.80 9.54 18.99
CA ILE A 494 -17.48 9.81 20.27
C ILE A 494 -18.94 9.38 20.20
N LEU A 495 -19.65 9.70 19.10
CA LEU A 495 -21.03 9.25 18.91
C LEU A 495 -21.14 7.73 18.93
N ILE A 496 -20.19 7.02 18.29
CA ILE A 496 -20.18 5.55 18.31
C ILE A 496 -19.98 5.02 19.73
N ASP A 497 -19.01 5.55 20.48
CA ASP A 497 -18.72 5.09 21.85
C ASP A 497 -19.94 5.31 22.76
N VAL A 498 -20.59 6.48 22.69
CA VAL A 498 -21.82 6.77 23.44
C VAL A 498 -22.96 5.82 23.06
N THR A 499 -23.11 5.50 21.76
CA THR A 499 -24.14 4.54 21.35
C THR A 499 -23.87 3.14 21.87
N GLU A 500 -22.61 2.75 22.04
CA GLU A 500 -22.27 1.44 22.59
C GLU A 500 -22.55 1.36 24.09
N GLU A 501 -22.08 2.34 24.86
CA GLU A 501 -22.39 2.43 26.30
C GLU A 501 -23.90 2.39 26.55
N TRP A 502 -24.67 3.03 25.67
CA TRP A 502 -26.13 2.97 25.69
C TRP A 502 -26.68 1.56 25.41
N PHE A 503 -26.12 0.84 24.43
CA PHE A 503 -26.55 -0.54 24.13
C PHE A 503 -26.20 -1.51 25.26
N ASP A 504 -25.01 -1.39 25.83
CA ASP A 504 -24.58 -2.22 26.95
C ASP A 504 -25.47 -1.96 28.17
N PHE A 505 -25.78 -0.70 28.48
CA PHE A 505 -26.73 -0.35 29.53
C PHE A 505 -28.13 -0.94 29.29
N ILE A 506 -28.66 -0.90 28.06
CA ILE A 506 -29.96 -1.51 27.73
C ILE A 506 -29.90 -3.03 27.92
N HIS A 507 -28.80 -3.67 27.55
CA HIS A 507 -28.61 -5.10 27.70
C HIS A 507 -28.62 -5.50 29.17
N ASP A 508 -27.82 -4.83 30.00
CA ASP A 508 -27.75 -5.05 31.45
C ASP A 508 -29.13 -4.88 32.11
N ARG A 509 -29.85 -3.80 31.76
CA ARG A 509 -31.21 -3.56 32.26
C ARG A 509 -32.20 -4.64 31.83
N ARG A 510 -32.05 -5.20 30.64
CA ARG A 510 -32.92 -6.30 30.18
C ARG A 510 -32.64 -7.59 30.95
N GLU A 511 -31.37 -7.90 31.21
CA GLU A 511 -30.99 -9.07 32.01
C GLU A 511 -31.48 -8.95 33.47
N GLU A 512 -31.44 -7.75 34.04
CA GLU A 512 -31.99 -7.47 35.38
C GLU A 512 -33.51 -7.65 35.46
N ILE A 513 -34.26 -7.34 34.39
CA ILE A 513 -35.73 -7.47 34.35
C ILE A 513 -36.18 -8.93 34.15
N VAL A 514 -35.33 -9.78 33.56
CA VAL A 514 -35.63 -11.19 33.25
C VAL A 514 -35.21 -12.14 34.39
N LYS A 515 -34.40 -11.67 35.34
CA LYS A 515 -34.15 -12.34 36.64
C LYS A 515 -35.28 -12.02 37.62
#